data_AF-C0NV49-F1
#
_entry.id   AF-C0NV49-F1
#
_cell.length_a   1.000
_cell.length_b   1.000
_cell.length_c   1.000
_cell.angle_alpha   90.00
_cell.angle_beta   90.00
_cell.angle_gamma   90.00
#
_symmetry.space_group_name_H-M   'P 1'
#
loop_
_entity.id
_entity.type
_entity.pdbx_description
1 polymer ?
#
loop_
_entity_poly.entity_id
_entity_poly.type
_entity_poly.pdbx_seq_one_letter_code
_entity_poly.pdbx_strand_id
1 'polypeptide(L)'
;MYNLIDGKFAELRGYIDRFDDKVWENVEMIFSKMEQQLFGLDTEINLAECHVIHSTLRSGQLRKKAICFNAVSRISVNFSDILNRRYMCGFQFDDNISGYEGDLSITIPLKGFSGLRLVSDGEGFTALQIKNISAWEQNWYGSAPDSGHLMFAQMEWSSSHSVELAISVDAFKVHAIAYTSDSLQSQSVAWDSKLPSESVTSTVLVN
;
A
#
# COMPACT_ATOMS: atom_id res chain seq x y z
N MET A 1 3.29 26.92 -12.65
CA MET A 1 3.40 26.26 -11.34
C MET A 1 4.88 26.06 -10.94
N TYR A 2 5.75 25.67 -11.88
CA TYR A 2 7.21 25.55 -11.67
C TYR A 2 7.91 26.79 -11.05
N ASN A 3 7.67 28.02 -11.55
CA ASN A 3 8.35 29.22 -11.00
C ASN A 3 7.98 29.60 -9.55
N LEU A 4 6.83 29.13 -9.04
CA LEU A 4 6.41 29.41 -7.65
C LEU A 4 7.09 28.44 -6.66
N ILE A 5 7.49 27.28 -7.18
CA ILE A 5 8.17 26.23 -6.42
C ILE A 5 9.64 26.65 -6.24
N ASP A 6 10.35 27.01 -7.31
CA ASP A 6 11.76 27.43 -7.27
C ASP A 6 12.03 28.61 -6.30
N GLY A 7 11.13 29.60 -6.27
CA GLY A 7 11.24 30.76 -5.36
C GLY A 7 11.10 30.38 -3.89
N LYS A 8 10.16 29.48 -3.56
CA LYS A 8 9.99 28.96 -2.20
C LYS A 8 11.14 28.02 -1.80
N PHE A 9 11.74 27.33 -2.76
CA PHE A 9 12.92 26.50 -2.54
C PHE A 9 14.13 27.32 -2.11
N ALA A 10 14.40 28.46 -2.76
CA ALA A 10 15.48 29.34 -2.36
C ALA A 10 15.28 29.91 -0.94
N GLU A 11 14.03 30.25 -0.60
CA GLU A 11 13.68 30.77 0.72
C GLU A 11 13.81 29.68 1.80
N LEU A 12 13.28 28.47 1.56
CA LEU A 12 13.45 27.32 2.45
C LEU A 12 14.92 26.92 2.62
N ARG A 13 15.71 26.93 1.54
CA ARG A 13 17.15 26.67 1.60
C ARG A 13 17.87 27.66 2.51
N GLY A 14 17.55 28.95 2.40
CA GLY A 14 18.12 29.97 3.30
C GLY A 14 17.73 29.82 4.78
N TYR A 15 16.56 29.25 5.08
CA TYR A 15 16.17 28.92 6.46
C TYR A 15 16.82 27.62 6.95
N ILE A 16 17.07 26.67 6.05
CA ILE A 16 17.54 25.32 6.36
C ILE A 16 19.07 25.20 6.35
N ASP A 17 19.82 26.13 5.73
CA ASP A 17 21.30 26.20 5.77
C ASP A 17 21.90 26.26 7.20
N ARG A 18 21.05 26.37 8.23
CA ARG A 18 21.42 26.26 9.65
C ARG A 18 21.27 24.86 10.24
N PHE A 19 20.83 23.89 9.47
CA PHE A 19 20.56 22.51 9.90
C PHE A 19 21.60 21.54 9.35
N ASP A 20 21.78 20.43 10.08
CA ASP A 20 22.67 19.31 9.75
C ASP A 20 22.39 18.76 8.34
N ASP A 21 23.43 18.30 7.63
CA ASP A 21 23.36 17.72 6.28
C ASP A 21 22.25 16.66 6.16
N LYS A 22 22.00 15.90 7.23
CA LYS A 22 20.91 14.91 7.29
C LYS A 22 19.51 15.51 7.12
N VAL A 23 19.28 16.72 7.63
CA VAL A 23 17.99 17.41 7.46
C VAL A 23 17.82 17.77 5.99
N TRP A 24 18.88 18.20 5.33
CA TRP A 24 18.85 18.56 3.91
C TRP A 24 18.57 17.35 3.03
N GLU A 25 19.26 16.22 3.25
CA GLU A 25 19.00 14.96 2.53
C GLU A 25 17.53 14.52 2.67
N ASN A 26 16.97 14.60 3.87
CA ASN A 26 15.58 14.25 4.12
C ASN A 26 14.60 15.20 3.40
N VAL A 27 14.91 16.49 3.36
CA VAL A 27 14.09 17.51 2.69
C VAL A 27 14.12 17.31 1.17
N GLU A 28 15.29 17.11 0.57
CA GLU A 28 15.44 16.83 -0.87
C GLU A 28 14.69 15.56 -1.26
N MET A 29 14.79 14.50 -0.45
CA MET A 29 14.06 13.27 -0.69
C MET A 29 12.53 13.50 -0.61
N ILE A 30 12.03 14.23 0.40
CA ILE A 30 10.60 14.57 0.48
C ILE A 30 10.14 15.32 -0.78
N PHE A 31 10.93 16.29 -1.24
CA PHE A 31 10.60 17.05 -2.45
C PHE A 31 10.62 16.20 -3.71
N SER A 32 11.65 15.37 -3.89
CA SER A 32 11.73 14.43 -5.02
C SER A 32 10.51 13.50 -5.06
N LYS A 33 10.03 13.05 -3.89
CA LYS A 33 8.84 12.22 -3.80
C LYS A 33 7.54 13.02 -4.03
N MET A 34 7.49 14.30 -3.67
CA MET A 34 6.33 15.18 -3.96
C MET A 34 6.15 15.44 -5.46
N GLU A 35 7.23 15.36 -6.24
CA GLU A 35 7.21 15.54 -7.69
C GLU A 35 6.81 14.28 -8.45
N GLN A 36 6.72 13.13 -7.78
CA GLN A 36 6.37 11.87 -8.45
C GLN A 36 4.97 11.90 -9.04
N GLN A 37 4.85 11.38 -10.27
CA GLN A 37 3.57 11.21 -10.92
C GLN A 37 2.78 10.06 -10.28
N LEU A 38 1.54 10.35 -9.91
CA LEU A 38 0.61 9.34 -9.41
C LEU A 38 -0.13 8.66 -10.58
N PHE A 39 0.03 7.35 -10.74
CA PHE A 39 -0.58 6.56 -11.81
C PHE A 39 -1.89 5.87 -11.38
N GLY A 40 -2.76 5.53 -12.34
CA GLY A 40 -4.01 4.79 -12.14
C GLY A 40 -5.27 5.65 -12.22
N LEU A 41 -6.44 5.00 -12.29
CA LEU A 41 -7.75 5.65 -12.44
C LEU A 41 -8.18 6.37 -11.16
N ASP A 42 -8.47 7.66 -11.26
CA ASP A 42 -9.10 8.46 -10.20
C ASP A 42 -10.61 8.19 -10.19
N THR A 43 -10.99 6.97 -9.81
CA THR A 43 -12.39 6.64 -9.53
C THR A 43 -12.59 6.67 -8.03
N GLU A 44 -13.32 7.69 -7.54
CA GLU A 44 -13.72 7.73 -6.15
C GLU A 44 -14.71 6.60 -5.88
N ILE A 45 -14.29 5.60 -5.10
CA ILE A 45 -15.19 4.57 -4.59
C ILE A 45 -15.59 4.93 -3.16
N ASN A 46 -16.90 4.97 -2.93
CA ASN A 46 -17.49 5.04 -1.59
C ASN A 46 -17.61 3.63 -1.02
N LEU A 47 -16.60 3.22 -0.25
CA LEU A 47 -16.62 1.98 0.52
C LEU A 47 -16.95 2.27 1.97
N ALA A 48 -17.76 1.39 2.57
CA ALA A 48 -17.98 1.40 4.01
C ALA A 48 -16.64 1.16 4.72
N GLU A 49 -16.38 1.92 5.79
CA GLU A 49 -15.11 1.88 6.54
C GLU A 49 -14.75 0.47 7.03
N CYS A 50 -15.74 -0.39 7.27
CA CYS A 50 -15.53 -1.78 7.70
C CYS A 50 -14.72 -2.63 6.71
N HIS A 51 -14.62 -2.23 5.44
CA HIS A 51 -13.84 -2.93 4.42
C HIS A 51 -12.45 -2.34 4.21
N VAL A 52 -12.12 -1.26 4.92
CA VAL A 52 -10.89 -0.48 4.73
C VAL A 52 -9.87 -0.83 5.81
N ILE A 53 -8.69 -1.28 5.39
CA ILE A 53 -7.53 -1.45 6.25
C ILE A 53 -6.69 -0.18 6.15
N HIS A 54 -6.51 0.48 7.28
CA HIS A 54 -5.68 1.68 7.40
C HIS A 54 -4.31 1.34 7.97
N SER A 55 -3.25 1.96 7.42
CA SER A 55 -1.91 1.89 8.00
C SER A 55 -1.74 2.84 9.19
N THR A 56 -2.48 3.96 9.21
CA THR A 56 -2.48 4.95 10.29
C THR A 56 -3.90 5.48 10.55
N LEU A 57 -4.13 6.06 11.74
CA LEU A 57 -5.44 6.58 12.16
C LEU A 57 -5.85 7.90 11.47
N ARG A 58 -4.96 8.57 10.73
CA ARG A 58 -5.23 9.92 10.20
C ARG A 58 -5.53 9.87 8.70
N SER A 59 -6.81 9.98 8.35
CA SER A 59 -7.28 10.21 6.98
C SER A 59 -7.04 11.67 6.55
N GLY A 60 -5.78 12.05 6.27
CA GLY A 60 -5.48 13.26 5.50
C GLY A 60 -5.81 13.06 4.01
N GLN A 61 -6.06 14.12 3.22
CA GLN A 61 -6.50 14.05 1.81
C GLN A 61 -6.06 12.78 1.05
N LEU A 62 -6.99 11.84 0.96
CA LEU A 62 -6.78 10.48 0.47
C LEU A 62 -7.27 10.40 -0.98
N ARG A 63 -6.38 10.11 -1.93
CA ARG A 63 -6.81 9.77 -3.30
C ARG A 63 -7.11 8.28 -3.38
N LYS A 64 -8.35 7.94 -3.69
CA LYS A 64 -8.79 6.56 -3.87
C LYS A 64 -8.66 6.15 -5.33
N LYS A 65 -8.06 4.99 -5.58
CA LYS A 65 -7.95 4.39 -6.91
C LYS A 65 -8.57 3.01 -6.93
N ALA A 66 -9.53 2.82 -7.81
CA ALA A 66 -10.11 1.54 -8.13
C ALA A 66 -9.15 0.75 -9.02
N ILE A 67 -9.01 -0.54 -8.73
CA ILE A 67 -8.27 -1.49 -9.54
C ILE A 67 -9.20 -2.66 -9.79
N CYS A 68 -9.94 -2.63 -10.89
CA CYS A 68 -10.74 -3.77 -11.32
C CYS A 68 -9.78 -4.81 -11.89
N PHE A 69 -9.79 -6.01 -11.32
CA PHE A 69 -8.90 -7.05 -11.79
C PHE A 69 -9.67 -8.35 -12.02
N ASN A 70 -9.60 -8.83 -13.27
CA ASN A 70 -10.19 -10.07 -13.72
C ASN A 70 -9.11 -10.90 -14.41
N ALA A 71 -8.92 -12.14 -13.95
CA ALA A 71 -7.97 -13.08 -14.54
C ALA A 71 -6.54 -12.51 -14.70
N VAL A 72 -6.02 -11.85 -13.66
CA VAL A 72 -4.67 -11.28 -13.68
C VAL A 72 -3.61 -12.36 -13.77
N SER A 73 -2.62 -12.16 -14.65
CA SER A 73 -1.49 -13.07 -14.81
C SER A 73 -0.30 -12.74 -13.91
N ARG A 74 -0.14 -11.46 -13.54
CA ARG A 74 0.92 -10.98 -12.65
C ARG A 74 0.49 -9.78 -11.81
N ILE A 75 1.02 -9.70 -10.61
CA ILE A 75 0.96 -8.50 -9.76
C ILE A 75 2.38 -8.01 -9.53
N SER A 76 2.65 -6.72 -9.77
CA SER A 76 3.83 -6.06 -9.26
C SER A 76 3.46 -5.20 -8.06
N VAL A 77 4.28 -5.28 -7.03
CA VAL A 77 4.14 -4.48 -5.81
C VAL A 77 5.30 -3.49 -5.80
N ASN A 78 4.97 -2.21 -5.76
CA ASN A 78 5.95 -1.13 -5.76
C ASN A 78 6.20 -0.63 -4.35
N PHE A 79 7.46 -0.39 -4.04
CA PHE A 79 7.91 0.13 -2.76
C PHE A 79 8.81 1.36 -2.97
N SER A 80 8.62 2.37 -2.13
CA SER A 80 9.45 3.57 -2.07
C SER A 80 10.18 3.62 -0.73
N ASP A 81 11.44 4.03 -0.77
CA ASP A 81 12.23 4.33 0.41
C ASP A 81 11.92 5.78 0.84
N ILE A 82 11.54 5.95 2.11
CA ILE A 82 11.18 7.22 2.75
C ILE A 82 11.86 7.25 4.13
N LEU A 83 12.80 8.17 4.33
CA LEU A 83 13.51 8.40 5.60
C LEU A 83 14.12 7.10 6.16
N ASN A 84 14.77 6.31 5.29
CA ASN A 84 15.35 4.99 5.60
C ASN A 84 14.34 3.88 5.94
N ARG A 85 13.06 4.05 5.60
CA ARG A 85 12.04 3.02 5.72
C ARG A 85 11.39 2.77 4.37
N ARG A 86 11.13 1.51 4.05
CA ARG A 86 10.50 1.14 2.79
C ARG A 86 9.01 0.92 2.98
N TYR A 87 8.22 1.65 2.21
CA TYR A 87 6.77 1.58 2.22
C TYR A 87 6.23 1.20 0.85
N MET A 88 5.18 0.40 0.84
CA MET A 88 4.44 0.12 -0.37
C MET A 88 3.80 1.41 -0.90
N CYS A 89 4.01 1.70 -2.18
CA CYS A 89 3.59 2.94 -2.83
C CYS A 89 2.68 2.72 -4.04
N GLY A 90 2.51 1.48 -4.49
CA GLY A 90 1.58 1.17 -5.57
C GLY A 90 1.48 -0.32 -5.88
N PHE A 91 0.50 -0.65 -6.70
CA PHE A 91 0.32 -1.96 -7.31
C PHE A 91 0.30 -1.82 -8.82
N GLN A 92 0.69 -2.87 -9.51
CA GLN A 92 0.49 -3.03 -10.94
C GLN A 92 -0.12 -4.41 -11.19
N PHE A 93 -1.24 -4.45 -11.90
CA PHE A 93 -1.90 -5.68 -12.30
C PHE A 93 -1.82 -5.78 -13.82
N ASP A 94 -1.03 -6.74 -14.31
CA ASP A 94 -0.60 -6.81 -15.70
C ASP A 94 -0.02 -5.46 -16.18
N ASP A 95 -0.72 -4.73 -17.06
CA ASP A 95 -0.28 -3.45 -17.62
C ASP A 95 -0.87 -2.22 -16.89
N ASN A 96 -1.71 -2.42 -15.87
CA ASN A 96 -2.41 -1.35 -15.15
C ASN A 96 -1.74 -1.04 -13.82
N ILE A 97 -1.02 0.08 -13.76
CA ILE A 97 -0.41 0.60 -12.52
C ILE A 97 -1.35 1.56 -11.79
N SER A 98 -1.41 1.43 -10.47
CA SER A 98 -2.13 2.30 -9.54
C SER A 98 -1.24 2.62 -8.34
N GLY A 99 -1.00 3.91 -8.10
CA GLY A 99 -0.03 4.40 -7.11
C GLY A 99 1.19 5.03 -7.76
N TYR A 100 2.32 5.04 -7.05
CA TYR A 100 3.56 5.60 -7.53
C TYR A 100 4.49 4.54 -8.12
N GLU A 101 5.37 4.97 -9.01
CA GLU A 101 6.56 4.21 -9.36
C GLU A 101 7.49 4.17 -8.13
N GLY A 102 7.81 2.96 -7.67
CA GLY A 102 8.64 2.75 -6.50
C GLY A 102 10.12 2.65 -6.84
N ASP A 103 10.99 2.79 -5.85
CA ASP A 103 12.43 2.50 -5.95
C ASP A 103 12.71 0.99 -6.10
N LEU A 104 11.77 0.16 -5.66
CA LEU A 104 11.76 -1.30 -5.82
C LEU A 104 10.41 -1.75 -6.35
N SER A 105 10.41 -2.63 -7.36
CA SER A 105 9.22 -3.33 -7.83
C SER A 105 9.43 -4.84 -7.78
N ILE A 106 8.48 -5.56 -7.19
CA ILE A 106 8.51 -7.02 -7.09
C ILE A 106 7.33 -7.57 -7.88
N THR A 107 7.61 -8.27 -8.98
CA THR A 107 6.60 -8.91 -9.83
C THR A 107 6.41 -10.39 -9.48
N ILE A 108 5.16 -10.78 -9.25
CA ILE A 108 4.76 -12.11 -8.82
C ILE A 108 3.79 -12.69 -9.86
N PRO A 109 4.09 -13.87 -10.44
CA PRO A 109 3.18 -14.55 -11.33
C PRO A 109 2.01 -15.15 -10.54
N LEU A 110 0.80 -14.87 -11.00
CA LEU A 110 -0.44 -15.30 -10.36
C LEU A 110 -1.08 -16.43 -11.17
N LYS A 111 -1.49 -17.49 -10.47
CA LYS A 111 -2.37 -18.54 -11.01
C LYS A 111 -3.83 -18.33 -10.58
N GLY A 112 -4.04 -17.66 -9.46
CA GLY A 112 -5.36 -17.25 -8.98
C GLY A 112 -5.23 -16.34 -7.78
N PHE A 113 -5.29 -15.03 -7.98
CA PHE A 113 -5.15 -14.08 -6.88
C PHE A 113 -6.40 -14.08 -6.00
N SER A 114 -6.27 -14.50 -4.74
CA SER A 114 -7.40 -14.75 -3.83
C SER A 114 -7.26 -14.11 -2.45
N GLY A 115 -6.23 -13.28 -2.24
CA GLY A 115 -6.05 -12.60 -0.97
C GLY A 115 -4.72 -11.88 -0.82
N LEU A 116 -4.70 -10.96 0.14
CA LEU A 116 -3.55 -10.17 0.57
C LEU A 116 -3.47 -10.19 2.08
N ARG A 117 -2.25 -10.37 2.61
CA ARG A 117 -1.90 -10.00 3.98
C ARG A 117 -0.95 -8.82 3.94
N LEU A 118 -1.10 -7.92 4.89
CA LEU A 118 -0.37 -6.67 4.97
C LEU A 118 0.28 -6.57 6.35
N VAL A 119 1.47 -5.97 6.39
CA VAL A 119 2.15 -5.54 7.63
C VAL A 119 2.27 -4.04 7.61
N SER A 120 1.89 -3.38 8.71
CA SER A 120 2.06 -1.94 8.93
C SER A 120 2.89 -1.70 10.18
N ASP A 121 3.76 -0.70 10.13
CA ASP A 121 4.53 -0.17 11.27
C ASP A 121 3.82 1.01 11.97
N GLY A 122 2.56 1.28 11.60
CA GLY A 122 1.77 2.42 12.07
C GLY A 122 1.98 3.70 11.25
N GLU A 123 2.99 3.74 10.38
CA GLU A 123 3.23 4.83 9.44
C GLU A 123 2.82 4.44 8.01
N GLY A 124 3.01 3.18 7.62
CA GLY A 124 2.70 2.70 6.28
C GLY A 124 2.77 1.18 6.17
N PHE A 125 2.29 0.64 5.04
CA PHE A 125 2.46 -0.78 4.76
C PHE A 125 3.92 -1.06 4.37
N THR A 126 4.59 -1.92 5.14
CA THR A 126 6.03 -2.22 4.97
C THR A 126 6.27 -3.54 4.26
N ALA A 127 5.32 -4.48 4.36
CA ALA A 127 5.39 -5.77 3.70
C ALA A 127 4.01 -6.33 3.38
N LEU A 128 3.96 -7.28 2.46
CA LEU A 128 2.75 -8.04 2.13
C LEU A 128 3.04 -9.50 1.80
N GLN A 129 2.01 -10.34 1.90
CA GLN A 129 2.01 -11.72 1.44
C GLN A 129 0.78 -11.93 0.55
N ILE A 130 0.94 -12.75 -0.49
CA ILE A 130 -0.11 -12.99 -1.49
C ILE A 130 -0.71 -14.38 -1.29
N LYS A 131 -2.03 -14.49 -1.44
CA LYS A 131 -2.71 -15.78 -1.57
C LYS A 131 -2.84 -16.11 -3.06
N ASN A 132 -2.17 -17.18 -3.48
CA ASN A 132 -2.11 -17.63 -4.86
C ASN A 132 -2.79 -19.01 -4.95
N ILE A 133 -3.92 -19.06 -5.66
CA ILE A 133 -4.90 -20.14 -5.69
C ILE A 133 -5.55 -20.32 -4.31
N SER A 134 -5.15 -21.36 -3.58
CA SER A 134 -5.77 -21.79 -2.32
C SER A 134 -4.83 -21.65 -1.12
N ALA A 135 -3.56 -21.29 -1.35
CA ALA A 135 -2.54 -21.19 -0.33
C ALA A 135 -1.86 -19.82 -0.34
N TRP A 136 -1.41 -19.40 0.83
CA TRP A 136 -0.53 -18.25 0.99
C TRP A 136 0.86 -18.60 0.47
N GLU A 137 1.49 -17.66 -0.25
CA GLU A 137 2.87 -17.80 -0.66
C GLU A 137 3.79 -17.84 0.56
N GLN A 138 4.87 -18.61 0.50
CA GLN A 138 5.76 -18.79 1.66
C GLN A 138 6.49 -17.50 2.06
N ASN A 139 6.68 -16.59 1.10
CA ASN A 139 7.47 -15.38 1.29
C ASN A 139 6.59 -14.17 1.61
N TRP A 140 7.12 -13.29 2.46
CA TRP A 140 6.68 -11.91 2.56
C TRP A 140 7.52 -11.05 1.60
N TYR A 141 6.88 -10.07 0.99
CA TYR A 141 7.47 -9.11 0.06
C TYR A 141 7.52 -7.73 0.69
N GLY A 142 8.69 -7.08 0.68
CA GLY A 142 8.89 -5.77 1.30
C GLY A 142 10.02 -5.79 2.33
N SER A 143 9.88 -5.00 3.39
CA SER A 143 10.83 -4.94 4.50
C SER A 143 10.63 -6.09 5.47
N ALA A 144 11.71 -6.54 6.09
CA ALA A 144 11.60 -7.39 7.25
C ALA A 144 10.80 -6.65 8.34
N PRO A 145 9.84 -7.32 9.01
CA PRO A 145 9.18 -6.76 10.17
C PRO A 145 10.20 -6.58 11.30
N ASP A 146 10.77 -5.38 11.42
CA ASP A 146 11.62 -5.01 12.55
C ASP A 146 10.78 -4.99 13.83
N SER A 147 11.43 -5.20 14.98
CA SER A 147 10.84 -5.61 16.28
C SER A 147 9.96 -4.55 16.99
N GLY A 148 9.24 -3.72 16.26
CA GLY A 148 8.26 -2.76 16.78
C GLY A 148 6.86 -3.35 16.96
N HIS A 149 5.93 -2.50 17.39
CA HIS A 149 4.50 -2.79 17.36
C HIS A 149 4.04 -2.80 15.90
N LEU A 150 3.80 -3.99 15.37
CA LEU A 150 3.31 -4.18 14.01
C LEU A 150 1.82 -4.51 14.04
N MET A 151 1.11 -3.90 13.09
CA MET A 151 -0.26 -4.24 12.77
C MET A 151 -0.26 -5.17 11.56
N PHE A 152 -1.05 -6.23 11.65
CA PHE A 152 -1.26 -7.14 10.54
C PHE A 152 -2.70 -7.05 10.09
N ALA A 153 -2.90 -7.20 8.79
CA ALA A 153 -4.23 -7.28 8.24
C ALA A 153 -4.32 -8.30 7.12
N GLN A 154 -5.51 -8.83 6.90
CA GLN A 154 -5.78 -9.85 5.90
C GLN A 154 -7.09 -9.53 5.16
N MET A 155 -7.03 -9.68 3.84
CA MET A 155 -8.16 -9.65 2.92
C MET A 155 -8.16 -10.94 2.12
N GLU A 156 -9.30 -11.59 2.01
CA GLU A 156 -9.46 -12.80 1.18
C GLU A 156 -10.73 -12.71 0.38
N TRP A 157 -10.69 -13.18 -0.86
CA TRP A 157 -11.85 -13.23 -1.74
C TRP A 157 -11.83 -14.53 -2.54
N SER A 158 -12.99 -14.89 -3.08
CA SER A 158 -13.07 -16.06 -3.95
C SER A 158 -12.39 -15.77 -5.29
N SER A 159 -11.52 -16.69 -5.72
CA SER A 159 -10.85 -16.62 -7.03
C SER A 159 -11.81 -16.65 -8.23
N SER A 160 -13.10 -16.95 -8.02
CA SER A 160 -14.10 -17.03 -9.09
C SER A 160 -14.88 -15.73 -9.32
N HIS A 161 -14.58 -14.66 -8.59
CA HIS A 161 -15.34 -13.40 -8.65
C HIS A 161 -14.45 -12.24 -9.12
N SER A 162 -15.10 -11.26 -9.76
CA SER A 162 -14.47 -9.96 -10.02
C SER A 162 -14.28 -9.24 -8.70
N VAL A 163 -13.07 -8.71 -8.50
CA VAL A 163 -12.72 -7.95 -7.32
C VAL A 163 -12.13 -6.62 -7.77
N GLU A 164 -12.53 -5.56 -7.09
CA GLU A 164 -11.92 -4.26 -7.24
C GLU A 164 -11.12 -3.95 -5.99
N LEU A 165 -9.81 -3.74 -6.13
CA LEU A 165 -9.00 -3.22 -5.04
C LEU A 165 -9.11 -1.70 -5.06
N ALA A 166 -9.52 -1.10 -3.94
CA ALA A 166 -9.42 0.34 -3.74
C ALA A 166 -8.19 0.63 -2.90
N ILE A 167 -7.21 1.34 -3.44
CA ILE A 167 -6.10 1.86 -2.65
C ILE A 167 -6.31 3.34 -2.36
N SER A 168 -5.92 3.74 -1.17
CA SER A 168 -5.74 5.13 -0.83
C SER A 168 -4.28 5.44 -0.70
N VAL A 169 -3.83 6.47 -1.40
CA VAL A 169 -2.44 6.95 -1.32
C VAL A 169 -2.39 8.31 -0.62
N ASP A 170 -1.31 8.52 0.13
CA ASP A 170 -0.87 9.86 0.51
C ASP A 170 0.14 10.40 -0.53
N ALA A 171 0.95 11.40 -0.17
CA ALA A 171 1.94 11.97 -1.09
C ALA A 171 3.02 10.98 -1.54
N PHE A 172 3.22 9.85 -0.84
CA PHE A 172 4.40 8.99 -1.04
C PHE A 172 4.13 7.48 -0.99
N LYS A 173 3.04 7.04 -0.33
CA LYS A 173 2.79 5.63 -0.01
C LYS A 173 1.31 5.29 -0.03
N VAL A 174 1.02 4.00 -0.09
CA VAL A 174 -0.32 3.46 0.16
C VAL A 174 -0.59 3.54 1.67
N HIS A 175 -1.65 4.25 2.01
CA HIS A 175 -2.09 4.48 3.38
C HIS A 175 -3.31 3.63 3.76
N ALA A 176 -4.15 3.28 2.80
CA ALA A 176 -5.25 2.36 3.04
C ALA A 176 -5.50 1.44 1.85
N ILE A 177 -6.03 0.25 2.13
CA ILE A 177 -6.47 -0.69 1.11
C ILE A 177 -7.83 -1.23 1.50
N ALA A 178 -8.71 -1.35 0.52
CA ALA A 178 -9.99 -2.00 0.64
C ALA A 178 -10.26 -2.82 -0.63
N TYR A 179 -11.23 -3.71 -0.58
CA TYR A 179 -11.72 -4.37 -1.79
C TYR A 179 -13.24 -4.48 -1.79
N THR A 180 -13.80 -4.54 -2.99
CA THR A 180 -15.18 -4.92 -3.25
C THR A 180 -15.21 -6.19 -4.06
N SER A 181 -16.15 -7.06 -3.72
CA SER A 181 -16.55 -8.20 -4.54
C SER A 181 -18.04 -8.14 -4.80
N ASP A 182 -18.49 -8.66 -5.94
CA ASP A 182 -19.91 -8.68 -6.32
C ASP A 182 -20.82 -9.42 -5.31
N SER A 183 -20.23 -10.18 -4.39
CA SER A 183 -20.93 -10.77 -3.25
C SER A 183 -20.48 -10.09 -1.95
N LEU A 184 -21.41 -9.95 -0.99
CA LEU A 184 -21.24 -9.47 0.39
C LEU A 184 -20.18 -10.21 1.23
N GLN A 185 -19.32 -11.03 0.62
CA GLN A 185 -18.29 -11.83 1.29
C GLN A 185 -16.98 -11.08 1.51
N SER A 186 -17.00 -9.74 1.52
CA SER A 186 -15.81 -8.95 1.80
C SER A 186 -15.49 -8.94 3.30
N GLN A 187 -14.70 -9.92 3.76
CA GLN A 187 -14.14 -9.92 5.11
C GLN A 187 -12.69 -9.39 5.08
N SER A 188 -12.46 -8.35 5.87
CA SER A 188 -11.13 -7.84 6.21
C SER A 188 -10.94 -8.01 7.71
N VAL A 189 -9.79 -8.56 8.13
CA VAL A 189 -9.45 -8.73 9.54
C VAL A 189 -8.13 -8.02 9.81
N ALA A 190 -8.06 -7.21 10.87
CA ALA A 190 -6.85 -6.56 11.34
C ALA A 190 -6.60 -6.90 12.81
N TRP A 191 -5.33 -7.07 13.20
CA TRP A 191 -4.94 -7.42 14.57
C TRP A 191 -3.57 -6.85 14.94
N ASP A 192 -3.39 -6.60 16.24
CA ASP A 192 -2.15 -6.09 16.82
C ASP A 192 -1.27 -7.26 17.32
N SER A 193 -0.05 -7.37 16.77
CA SER A 193 1.06 -8.23 17.21
C SER A 193 1.01 -9.76 16.92
N LYS A 194 2.19 -10.25 16.49
CA LYS A 194 2.63 -11.59 16.01
C LYS A 194 1.82 -12.17 14.85
N LEU A 195 2.54 -12.58 13.79
CA LEU A 195 1.98 -13.33 12.66
C LEU A 195 1.05 -14.43 13.20
N PRO A 196 -0.15 -14.62 12.61
CA PRO A 196 -0.95 -15.78 12.89
C PRO A 196 -0.05 -17.00 12.74
N SER A 197 -0.01 -17.90 13.73
CA SER A 197 0.69 -19.16 13.59
C SER A 197 0.22 -19.87 12.32
N GLU A 198 1.03 -20.76 11.72
CA GLU A 198 0.63 -21.54 10.53
C GLU A 198 -0.69 -22.31 10.73
N SER A 199 -1.13 -22.47 11.99
CA SER A 199 -2.39 -23.07 12.40
C SER A 199 -3.59 -22.11 12.47
N VAL A 200 -3.42 -20.80 12.22
CA VAL A 200 -4.54 -19.86 12.18
C VAL A 200 -5.22 -19.99 10.82
N THR A 201 -6.17 -20.91 10.78
CA THR A 201 -7.29 -20.85 9.85
C THR A 201 -8.06 -19.57 10.15
N SER A 202 -8.15 -18.66 9.18
CA SER A 202 -9.04 -17.51 9.30
C SER A 202 -10.45 -18.01 9.53
N THR A 203 -10.97 -17.76 10.73
CA THR A 203 -12.33 -18.15 11.09
C THR A 203 -13.28 -17.24 10.34
N VAL A 204 -13.90 -17.78 9.29
CA VAL A 204 -15.07 -17.18 8.65
C VAL A 204 -16.16 -17.07 9.72
N LEU A 205 -16.46 -15.86 10.17
CA LEU A 205 -17.71 -15.64 10.91
C LEU A 205 -18.83 -15.61 9.88
N VAL A 206 -19.55 -16.72 9.80
CA VAL A 206 -20.79 -16.86 9.04
C VAL A 206 -21.91 -16.32 9.93
N ASN A 207 -22.61 -15.30 9.45
CA ASN A 207 -24.04 -15.13 9.69
C ASN A 207 -24.68 -14.73 8.36
#